data_AF-A0A812K8N9-F1
#
_entry.id   AF-A0A812K8N9-F1
#
_cell.length_a   1.000
_cell.length_b   1.000
_cell.length_c   1.000
_cell.angle_alpha   90.00
_cell.angle_beta   90.00
_cell.angle_gamma   90.00
#
_symmetry.space_group_name_H-M   'P 1'
#
loop_
_entity.id
_entity.type
_entity.pdbx_description
1 polymer ?
#
loop_
_entity_poly.entity_id
_entity_poly.type
_entity_poly.pdbx_seq_one_letter_code
_entity_poly.pdbx_strand_id
1 'polypeptide(L)'
;MEAVKRALPRYARINSLAPGVTWGKVQRELQSSGHSFWRPSLREKREAARRPSGLEPPKGSSNKIYYRDIHIPELLVFKPMGQSHTEDVEMFDEGGLIFQQKASAFPALALQPPPGAQVIDACAAPGSKTSQLAAMMCNQGTIYAFDRDARRLKTMTSLLEQRHVTCVEAREKDFLQVSTRDPKYSNVTHFLLDPSCSSSGMTAQPISDPSSLQELAANQKAAILHAMRFPSCQRIAYSTCSIYEDENEQVVQQVLDTKEGKHFLLEEALPWWPRRGLKLPHFPEAVRCVRSNWEDRTIGFFVALFVRAEKLFDTFKPGGESQVINRILELFADAYFLQWSKNKEKSVPETAYAAADSVLATAFSLIMLNTSLHVASKKAGKSPSASMTATEFVENTRRVVSEEEVPAVALRQFYADVKKAEISMQP
;
A
#
# COMPACT_ATOMS: atom_id res chain seq x y z
N MET A 1 33.05 4.34 9.98
CA MET A 1 32.18 4.12 8.80
C MET A 1 32.20 5.36 7.92
N GLU A 2 33.37 5.65 7.34
CA GLU A 2 33.61 6.84 6.52
C GLU A 2 33.84 6.39 5.07
N ALA A 3 32.96 5.49 4.61
CA ALA A 3 33.00 4.93 3.27
C ALA A 3 32.16 5.83 2.36
N VAL A 4 32.84 6.75 1.66
CA VAL A 4 32.43 7.43 0.43
C VAL A 4 30.92 7.66 0.34
N LYS A 5 30.44 8.82 0.85
CA LYS A 5 29.14 9.38 0.45
C LYS A 5 29.19 9.63 -1.06
N ARG A 6 28.97 8.59 -1.88
CA ARG A 6 28.74 8.75 -3.31
C ARG A 6 27.54 9.68 -3.41
N ALA A 7 27.75 10.84 -4.04
CA ALA A 7 26.67 11.78 -4.24
C ALA A 7 25.51 11.05 -4.94
N LEU A 8 24.31 11.16 -4.38
CA LEU A 8 23.14 10.51 -4.95
C LEU A 8 22.84 11.09 -6.34
N PRO A 9 22.28 10.29 -7.26
CA PRO A 9 21.78 10.83 -8.52
C PRO A 9 20.74 11.92 -8.25
N ARG A 10 20.63 12.87 -9.19
CA ARG A 10 19.50 13.82 -9.20
C ARG A 10 18.35 13.17 -9.95
N TYR A 11 17.17 13.30 -9.39
CA TYR A 11 15.95 12.72 -9.93
C TYR A 11 14.96 13.84 -10.28
N ALA A 12 14.38 13.79 -11.47
CA ALA A 12 13.34 14.71 -11.90
C ALA A 12 12.18 13.94 -12.53
N ARG A 13 10.98 14.17 -12.02
CA ARG A 13 9.74 13.58 -12.56
C ARG A 13 9.23 14.46 -13.69
N ILE A 14 8.79 13.85 -14.78
CA ILE A 14 8.09 14.57 -15.85
C ILE A 14 6.74 15.03 -15.33
N ASN A 15 6.42 16.32 -15.50
CA ASN A 15 5.11 16.85 -15.14
C ASN A 15 4.09 16.59 -16.24
N SER A 16 3.30 15.53 -16.09
CA SER A 16 2.23 15.18 -17.03
C SER A 16 1.05 16.15 -17.02
N LEU A 17 0.95 17.06 -16.03
CA LEU A 17 -0.10 18.08 -15.95
C LEU A 17 0.27 19.36 -16.72
N ALA A 18 1.56 19.56 -17.01
CA ALA A 18 2.02 20.74 -17.73
C ALA A 18 1.57 20.68 -19.21
N PRO A 19 0.87 21.70 -19.73
CA PRO A 19 0.38 21.70 -21.10
C PRO A 19 1.50 21.49 -22.13
N GLY A 20 1.29 20.57 -23.07
CA GLY A 20 2.23 20.30 -24.15
C GLY A 20 3.55 19.62 -23.73
N VAL A 21 3.72 19.30 -22.44
CA VAL A 21 4.87 18.53 -21.96
C VAL A 21 4.73 17.08 -22.37
N THR A 22 5.64 16.63 -23.23
CA THR A 22 5.74 15.26 -23.70
C THR A 22 7.17 14.78 -23.57
N TRP A 23 7.37 13.48 -23.55
CA TRP A 23 8.72 12.90 -23.59
C TRP A 23 9.57 13.47 -24.73
N GLY A 24 8.97 13.65 -25.91
CA GLY A 24 9.67 14.21 -27.08
C GLY A 24 10.02 15.68 -26.94
N LYS A 25 9.22 16.49 -26.22
CA LYS A 25 9.56 17.89 -25.89
C LYS A 25 10.74 17.91 -24.90
N VAL A 26 10.62 17.19 -23.79
CA VAL A 26 11.68 17.08 -22.76
C VAL A 26 13.00 16.58 -23.35
N GLN A 27 12.96 15.57 -24.22
CA GLN A 27 14.19 15.03 -24.83
C GLN A 27 14.89 16.05 -25.73
N ARG A 28 14.13 16.83 -26.53
CA ARG A 28 14.68 17.87 -27.43
C ARG A 28 15.29 19.02 -26.63
N GLU A 29 14.62 19.46 -25.57
CA GLU A 29 15.10 20.55 -24.72
C GLU A 29 16.39 20.16 -23.97
N LEU A 30 16.41 18.95 -23.39
CA LEU A 30 17.62 18.43 -22.76
C LEU A 30 18.77 18.32 -23.78
N GLN A 31 18.49 17.85 -24.99
CA GLN A 31 19.48 17.80 -26.08
C GLN A 31 20.01 19.20 -26.45
N SER A 32 19.16 20.22 -26.54
CA SER A 32 19.59 21.59 -26.85
C SER A 32 20.50 22.19 -25.76
N SER A 33 20.35 21.78 -24.50
CA SER A 33 21.24 22.22 -23.41
C SER A 33 22.48 21.33 -23.22
N GLY A 34 22.77 20.49 -24.22
CA GLY A 34 23.95 19.63 -24.26
C GLY A 34 23.83 18.33 -23.44
N HIS A 35 22.63 17.95 -23.00
CA HIS A 35 22.41 16.68 -22.33
C HIS A 35 22.23 15.53 -23.32
N SER A 36 22.91 14.42 -23.04
CA SER A 36 22.85 13.21 -23.87
C SER A 36 22.01 12.13 -23.19
N PHE A 37 21.01 11.62 -23.91
CA PHE A 37 20.17 10.52 -23.43
C PHE A 37 20.91 9.19 -23.58
N TRP A 38 21.12 8.49 -22.46
CA TRP A 38 21.67 7.15 -22.45
C TRP A 38 20.57 6.10 -22.62
N ARG A 39 20.78 5.22 -23.59
CA ARG A 39 19.89 4.10 -23.91
C ARG A 39 20.54 2.79 -23.46
N PRO A 40 20.15 2.23 -22.31
CA PRO A 40 20.63 0.91 -21.90
C PRO A 40 20.04 -0.18 -22.80
N SER A 41 20.84 -1.21 -23.07
CA SER A 41 20.45 -2.43 -23.75
C SER A 41 19.37 -3.20 -22.99
N LEU A 42 18.67 -4.10 -23.68
CA LEU A 42 17.67 -4.97 -23.04
C LEU A 42 18.26 -5.85 -21.94
N ARG A 43 19.51 -6.30 -22.11
CA ARG A 43 20.25 -7.07 -21.10
C ARG A 43 20.49 -6.25 -19.85
N GLU A 44 21.03 -5.04 -19.98
CA GLU A 44 21.27 -4.12 -18.85
C GLU A 44 19.97 -3.80 -18.10
N LYS A 45 18.87 -3.57 -18.83
CA LYS A 45 17.55 -3.35 -18.23
C LYS A 45 17.08 -4.55 -17.40
N ARG A 46 17.20 -5.78 -17.92
CA ARG A 46 16.81 -7.01 -17.20
C ARG A 46 17.65 -7.23 -15.94
N GLU A 47 18.95 -7.01 -16.03
CA GLU A 47 19.87 -7.13 -14.89
C GLU A 47 19.64 -6.02 -13.85
N ALA A 48 19.29 -4.81 -14.29
CA ALA A 48 18.99 -3.67 -13.42
C ALA A 48 17.63 -3.76 -12.71
N ALA A 49 16.59 -4.29 -13.36
CA ALA A 49 15.23 -4.35 -12.81
C ALA A 49 15.13 -5.21 -11.53
N ARG A 50 16.10 -6.09 -11.28
CA ARG A 50 16.16 -6.93 -10.07
C ARG A 50 16.92 -6.28 -8.92
N ARG A 51 17.53 -5.11 -9.13
CA ARG A 51 18.41 -4.44 -8.18
C ARG A 51 17.79 -3.10 -7.76
N PRO A 52 17.68 -2.80 -6.46
CA PRO A 52 17.14 -1.50 -6.01
C PRO A 52 17.89 -0.30 -6.64
N SER A 53 19.21 -0.40 -6.77
CA SER A 53 20.08 0.62 -7.37
C SER A 53 19.82 0.89 -8.86
N GLY A 54 19.13 -0.03 -9.55
CA GLY A 54 18.70 0.13 -10.93
C GLY A 54 19.85 0.23 -11.93
N LEU A 55 19.67 1.14 -12.90
CA LEU A 55 20.59 1.34 -14.03
C LEU A 55 21.72 2.29 -13.66
N GLU A 56 22.96 1.91 -13.97
CA GLU A 56 24.14 2.78 -13.82
C GLU A 56 24.77 3.07 -15.18
N PRO A 57 25.03 4.34 -15.53
CA PRO A 57 25.68 4.67 -16.79
C PRO A 57 27.13 4.15 -16.82
N PRO A 58 27.69 3.82 -18.00
CA PRO A 58 29.04 3.32 -18.12
C PRO A 58 30.08 4.23 -17.45
N LYS A 59 31.12 3.63 -16.86
CA LYS A 59 32.25 4.37 -16.30
C LYS A 59 32.87 5.26 -17.39
N GLY A 60 33.22 6.50 -17.04
CA GLY A 60 33.77 7.48 -18.00
C GLY A 60 32.74 8.21 -18.86
N SER A 61 31.43 7.94 -18.71
CA SER A 61 30.38 8.70 -19.41
C SER A 61 30.46 10.20 -19.09
N SER A 62 29.96 11.05 -20.00
CA SER A 62 29.80 12.50 -19.78
C SER A 62 29.04 12.83 -18.48
N ASN A 63 29.28 14.02 -17.92
CA ASN A 63 28.54 14.54 -16.76
C ASN A 63 27.11 14.97 -17.13
N LYS A 64 26.87 15.38 -18.39
CA LYS A 64 25.54 15.76 -18.90
C LYS A 64 24.74 14.57 -19.44
N ILE A 65 24.90 13.38 -18.85
CA ILE A 65 24.16 12.18 -19.26
C ILE A 65 22.91 12.02 -18.40
N TYR A 66 21.80 11.64 -19.04
CA TYR A 66 20.55 11.31 -18.35
C TYR A 66 19.89 10.07 -18.94
N TYR A 67 19.04 9.42 -18.15
CA TYR A 67 18.30 8.22 -18.55
C TYR A 67 16.99 8.13 -17.76
N ARG A 68 16.10 7.22 -18.16
CA ARG A 68 14.88 6.90 -17.41
C ARG A 68 15.18 5.89 -16.31
N ASP A 69 14.61 6.09 -15.13
CA ASP A 69 14.66 5.10 -14.06
C ASP A 69 13.95 3.82 -14.51
N ILE A 70 14.49 2.67 -14.13
CA ILE A 70 13.96 1.36 -14.53
C ILE A 70 12.71 0.97 -13.74
N HIS A 71 12.53 1.53 -12.55
CA HIS A 71 11.42 1.19 -11.65
C HIS A 71 10.27 2.21 -11.77
N ILE A 72 10.59 3.49 -11.97
CA ILE A 72 9.62 4.58 -12.13
C ILE A 72 9.80 5.21 -13.51
N PRO A 73 9.00 4.82 -14.52
CA PRO A 73 9.18 5.25 -15.91
C PRO A 73 9.14 6.77 -16.14
N GLU A 74 8.38 7.50 -15.31
CA GLU A 74 8.24 8.95 -15.38
C GLU A 74 9.37 9.72 -14.68
N LEU A 75 10.34 9.00 -14.10
CA LEU A 75 11.47 9.59 -13.40
C LEU A 75 12.72 9.57 -14.28
N LEU A 76 13.30 10.74 -14.48
CA LEU A 76 14.60 10.92 -15.11
C LEU A 76 15.69 10.94 -14.05
N VAL A 77 16.80 10.30 -14.40
CA VAL A 77 17.97 10.18 -13.56
C VAL A 77 19.12 10.90 -14.23
N PHE A 78 19.69 11.84 -13.49
CA PHE A 78 20.86 12.61 -13.86
C PHE A 78 22.03 12.22 -12.94
N LYS A 79 23.25 12.34 -13.45
CA LYS A 79 24.42 12.16 -12.60
C LYS A 79 24.42 13.16 -11.44
N PRO A 80 25.12 12.85 -10.33
CA PRO A 80 25.28 13.80 -9.24
C PRO A 80 25.98 15.05 -9.78
N MET A 81 25.28 16.17 -9.79
CA MET A 81 25.79 17.45 -10.27
C MET A 81 26.20 18.33 -9.09
N GLY A 82 27.26 19.14 -9.25
CA GLY A 82 27.50 20.28 -8.37
C GLY A 82 26.40 21.35 -8.52
N GLN A 83 26.32 22.29 -7.57
CA GLN A 83 25.28 23.35 -7.53
C GLN A 83 25.19 24.21 -8.80
N SER A 84 26.24 24.30 -9.63
CA SER A 84 26.26 25.15 -10.83
C SER A 84 25.52 24.55 -12.04
N HIS A 85 25.23 23.26 -12.06
CA HIS A 85 24.50 22.62 -13.19
C HIS A 85 23.03 22.33 -12.89
N THR A 86 22.61 22.52 -11.62
CA THR A 86 21.18 22.53 -11.30
C THR A 86 20.50 23.71 -11.97
N GLU A 87 21.16 24.87 -12.08
CA GLU A 87 20.64 26.05 -12.78
C GLU A 87 20.42 25.80 -14.28
N ASP A 88 21.29 25.04 -14.94
CA ASP A 88 21.14 24.66 -16.37
C ASP A 88 19.89 23.79 -16.64
N VAL A 89 19.41 23.05 -15.62
CA VAL A 89 18.24 22.16 -15.71
C VAL A 89 17.00 22.74 -14.99
N GLU A 90 17.21 23.61 -14.00
CA GLU A 90 16.16 24.35 -13.30
C GLU A 90 15.69 25.55 -14.14
N MET A 91 16.50 26.07 -15.07
CA MET A 91 16.04 27.05 -16.07
C MET A 91 15.07 26.49 -17.14
N PHE A 92 14.72 25.20 -17.09
CA PHE A 92 13.73 24.59 -17.99
C PHE A 92 12.25 24.84 -17.57
N ASP A 93 11.99 25.79 -16.68
CA ASP A 93 10.76 25.80 -15.88
C ASP A 93 9.59 26.57 -16.51
N GLU A 94 8.94 25.95 -17.50
CA GLU A 94 7.47 26.06 -17.69
C GLU A 94 6.75 24.97 -16.86
N GLY A 95 7.27 24.57 -15.68
CA GLY A 95 6.67 23.53 -14.86
C GLY A 95 6.83 22.11 -15.40
N GLY A 96 7.65 21.87 -16.43
CA GLY A 96 7.71 20.59 -17.15
C GLY A 96 8.49 19.46 -16.47
N LEU A 97 9.43 19.80 -15.59
CA LEU A 97 10.20 18.85 -14.77
C LEU A 97 10.09 19.20 -13.29
N ILE A 98 9.83 18.20 -12.46
CA ILE A 98 9.69 18.35 -11.01
C ILE A 98 10.81 17.58 -10.33
N PHE A 99 11.77 18.28 -9.73
CA PHE A 99 12.83 17.63 -8.97
C PHE A 99 12.27 16.99 -7.69
N GLN A 100 12.43 15.67 -7.60
CA GLN A 100 11.88 14.86 -6.52
C GLN A 100 12.78 13.63 -6.34
N GLN A 101 13.26 13.38 -5.11
CA GLN A 101 14.01 12.17 -4.79
C GLN A 101 13.19 10.92 -5.11
N LYS A 102 13.83 9.89 -5.68
CA LYS A 102 13.17 8.65 -6.11
C LYS A 102 12.31 8.01 -5.01
N ALA A 103 12.84 7.87 -3.80
CA ALA A 103 12.10 7.27 -2.69
C ALA A 103 10.90 8.12 -2.22
N SER A 104 10.95 9.45 -2.40
CA SER A 104 9.82 10.34 -2.09
C SER A 104 8.62 10.10 -3.03
N ALA A 105 8.84 9.43 -4.17
CA ALA A 105 7.77 9.06 -5.09
C ALA A 105 7.00 7.80 -4.67
N PHE A 106 7.56 7.00 -3.76
CA PHE A 106 7.02 5.70 -3.36
C PHE A 106 5.64 5.75 -2.70
N PRO A 107 5.33 6.70 -1.79
CA PRO A 107 4.04 6.69 -1.09
C PRO A 107 2.86 6.92 -2.03
N ALA A 108 2.98 7.88 -2.96
CA ALA A 108 1.96 8.11 -3.98
C ALA A 108 1.82 6.91 -4.93
N LEU A 109 2.94 6.27 -5.30
CA LEU A 109 2.95 5.07 -6.13
C LEU A 109 2.38 3.83 -5.43
N ALA A 110 2.41 3.77 -4.11
CA ALA A 110 1.76 2.72 -3.32
C ALA A 110 0.26 3.01 -3.15
N LEU A 111 -0.09 4.28 -2.92
CA LEU A 111 -1.48 4.69 -2.69
C LEU A 111 -2.36 4.52 -3.94
N GLN A 112 -1.87 4.94 -5.10
CA GLN A 112 -2.51 4.84 -6.42
C GLN A 112 -3.98 5.29 -6.45
N PRO A 113 -4.31 6.53 -6.04
CA PRO A 113 -5.68 7.01 -6.14
C PRO A 113 -6.12 7.10 -7.62
N PRO A 114 -7.32 6.59 -7.97
CA PRO A 114 -7.83 6.75 -9.33
C PRO A 114 -8.28 8.20 -9.61
N PRO A 115 -8.31 8.63 -10.88
CA PRO A 115 -8.96 9.89 -11.26
C PRO A 115 -10.38 9.98 -10.71
N GLY A 116 -10.73 11.14 -10.14
CA GLY A 116 -12.04 11.38 -9.52
C GLY A 116 -12.12 11.02 -8.02
N ALA A 117 -11.10 10.36 -7.46
CA ALA A 117 -11.08 10.03 -6.03
C ALA A 117 -11.01 11.29 -5.14
N GLN A 118 -11.48 11.14 -3.90
CA GLN A 118 -11.18 12.08 -2.82
C GLN A 118 -10.05 11.53 -1.96
N VAL A 119 -9.00 12.34 -1.81
CA VAL A 119 -7.74 11.98 -1.15
C VAL A 119 -7.43 12.98 -0.04
N ILE A 120 -6.89 12.51 1.07
CA ILE A 120 -6.27 13.36 2.08
C ILE A 120 -4.74 13.19 2.03
N ASP A 121 -4.02 14.30 1.95
CA ASP A 121 -2.58 14.38 2.23
C ASP A 121 -2.41 15.07 3.58
N ALA A 122 -2.12 14.30 4.62
CA ALA A 122 -2.21 14.77 6.01
C ALA A 122 -1.05 15.66 6.46
N CYS A 123 0.08 15.62 5.76
CA CYS A 123 1.30 16.35 6.07
C CYS A 123 1.92 16.84 4.76
N ALA A 124 1.17 17.68 4.05
CA ALA A 124 1.32 17.87 2.61
C ALA A 124 2.52 18.75 2.22
N ALA A 125 2.83 19.79 2.99
CA ALA A 125 3.82 20.76 2.55
C ALA A 125 5.24 20.13 2.56
N PRO A 126 6.13 20.44 1.60
CA PRO A 126 6.04 21.45 0.56
C PRO A 126 5.34 21.00 -0.74
N GLY A 127 4.61 19.87 -0.76
CA GLY A 127 3.72 19.50 -1.87
C GLY A 127 4.31 18.61 -2.96
N SER A 128 5.49 18.01 -2.74
CA SER A 128 6.08 17.10 -3.74
C SER A 128 5.19 15.87 -3.97
N LYS A 129 4.75 15.21 -2.89
CA LYS A 129 3.85 14.05 -2.95
C LYS A 129 2.45 14.45 -3.41
N THR A 130 1.93 15.57 -2.91
CA THR A 130 0.65 16.15 -3.33
C THR A 130 0.60 16.40 -4.85
N SER A 131 1.66 16.98 -5.42
CA SER A 131 1.75 17.20 -6.87
C SER A 131 1.80 15.91 -7.69
N GLN A 132 2.31 14.83 -7.09
CA GLN A 132 2.35 13.52 -7.74
C GLN A 132 1.00 12.81 -7.67
N LEU A 133 0.28 12.93 -6.53
CA LEU A 133 -1.10 12.46 -6.41
C LEU A 133 -1.99 13.16 -7.46
N ALA A 134 -1.87 14.48 -7.59
CA ALA A 134 -2.62 15.23 -8.60
C ALA A 134 -2.33 14.77 -10.03
N ALA A 135 -1.07 14.47 -10.33
CA ALA A 135 -0.65 13.94 -11.63
C ALA A 135 -1.26 12.55 -11.90
N MET A 136 -1.27 11.65 -10.90
CA MET A 136 -1.89 10.32 -11.00
C MET A 136 -3.40 10.38 -11.18
N MET A 137 -4.05 11.34 -10.52
CA MET A 137 -5.48 11.59 -10.63
C MET A 137 -5.86 12.40 -11.87
N CYS A 138 -4.88 12.80 -12.70
CA CYS A 138 -5.07 13.66 -13.87
C CYS A 138 -5.86 14.94 -13.55
N ASN A 139 -5.61 15.57 -12.39
CA ASN A 139 -6.38 16.71 -11.87
C ASN A 139 -7.90 16.47 -11.72
N GLN A 140 -8.35 15.21 -11.67
CA GLN A 140 -9.76 14.87 -11.47
C GLN A 140 -10.01 14.41 -10.03
N GLY A 141 -11.06 14.92 -9.40
CA GLY A 141 -11.37 14.64 -7.99
C GLY A 141 -10.86 15.75 -7.07
N THR A 142 -10.52 15.41 -5.83
CA THR A 142 -10.10 16.41 -4.83
C THR A 142 -9.05 15.84 -3.89
N ILE A 143 -7.99 16.60 -3.66
CA ILE A 143 -6.96 16.32 -2.67
C ILE A 143 -7.10 17.39 -1.57
N TYR A 144 -7.47 16.98 -0.37
CA TYR A 144 -7.45 17.84 0.81
C TYR A 144 -6.05 17.77 1.43
N ALA A 145 -5.30 18.86 1.31
CA ALA A 145 -3.90 18.94 1.74
C ALA A 145 -3.79 19.72 3.05
N PHE A 146 -3.35 19.05 4.11
CA PHE A 146 -3.19 19.62 5.45
C PHE A 146 -1.72 19.86 5.77
N ASP A 147 -1.42 21.02 6.35
CA ASP A 147 -0.17 21.27 7.07
C ASP A 147 -0.44 22.31 8.16
N ARG A 148 0.32 22.27 9.26
CA ARG A 148 0.18 23.22 10.38
C ARG A 148 1.00 24.51 10.18
N ASP A 149 1.98 24.50 9.28
CA ASP A 149 2.84 25.65 9.04
C ASP A 149 2.32 26.46 7.85
N ALA A 150 1.75 27.63 8.14
CA ALA A 150 1.24 28.58 7.16
C ALA A 150 2.26 28.97 6.07
N ARG A 151 3.54 29.10 6.42
CA ARG A 151 4.60 29.49 5.49
C ARG A 151 4.88 28.34 4.52
N ARG A 152 5.02 27.11 5.04
CA ARG A 152 5.21 25.91 4.20
C ARG A 152 4.00 25.68 3.31
N LEU A 153 2.79 25.93 3.81
CA LEU A 153 1.55 25.85 3.02
C LEU A 153 1.54 26.88 1.88
N LYS A 154 1.94 28.14 2.15
CA LYS A 154 2.06 29.17 1.11
C LYS A 154 3.07 28.77 0.02
N THR A 155 4.23 28.25 0.41
CA THR A 155 5.22 27.72 -0.54
C THR A 155 4.64 26.55 -1.35
N MET A 156 3.94 25.62 -0.69
CA MET A 156 3.29 24.50 -1.35
C MET A 156 2.28 24.99 -2.40
N THR A 157 1.38 25.92 -2.07
CA THR A 157 0.38 26.43 -3.01
C THR A 157 1.04 27.04 -4.25
N SER A 158 2.07 27.88 -4.07
CA SER A 158 2.83 28.46 -5.18
C SER A 158 3.50 27.39 -6.07
N LEU A 159 4.10 26.36 -5.46
CA LEU A 159 4.70 25.24 -6.19
C LEU A 159 3.66 24.39 -6.92
N LEU A 160 2.48 24.19 -6.34
CA LEU A 160 1.39 23.43 -6.96
C LEU A 160 0.81 24.18 -8.16
N GLU A 161 0.66 25.50 -8.06
CA GLU A 161 0.26 26.37 -9.17
C GLU A 161 1.26 26.31 -10.33
N GLN A 162 2.56 26.45 -10.04
CA GLN A 162 3.65 26.30 -11.03
C GLN A 162 3.66 24.92 -11.68
N ARG A 163 3.18 23.89 -10.98
CA ARG A 163 3.09 22.50 -11.46
C ARG A 163 1.75 22.19 -12.14
N HIS A 164 0.91 23.19 -12.39
CA HIS A 164 -0.41 23.03 -13.02
C HIS A 164 -1.34 22.09 -12.26
N VAL A 165 -1.24 22.04 -10.93
CA VAL A 165 -2.14 21.26 -10.08
C VAL A 165 -3.39 22.06 -9.79
N THR A 166 -4.56 21.51 -10.10
CA THR A 166 -5.86 22.22 -9.98
C THR A 166 -6.84 21.54 -9.02
N CYS A 167 -6.56 20.32 -8.58
CA CYS A 167 -7.48 19.51 -7.77
C CYS A 167 -7.13 19.50 -6.27
N VAL A 168 -6.47 20.54 -5.74
CA VAL A 168 -6.02 20.60 -4.34
C VAL A 168 -6.76 21.67 -3.55
N GLU A 169 -7.25 21.31 -2.36
CA GLU A 169 -7.70 22.24 -1.33
C GLU A 169 -6.72 22.26 -0.17
N ALA A 170 -5.88 23.30 -0.10
CA ALA A 170 -4.94 23.49 1.00
C ALA A 170 -5.65 24.00 2.27
N ARG A 171 -5.25 23.46 3.43
CA ARG A 171 -5.81 23.77 4.75
C ARG A 171 -4.70 23.90 5.79
N GLU A 172 -4.59 25.09 6.38
CA GLU A 172 -3.73 25.31 7.54
C GLU A 172 -4.41 24.71 8.78
N LYS A 173 -4.14 23.44 9.06
CA LYS A 173 -4.76 22.71 10.17
C LYS A 173 -3.94 21.49 10.52
N ASP A 174 -3.88 21.19 11.82
CA ASP A 174 -3.39 19.89 12.28
C ASP A 174 -4.37 18.79 11.85
N PHE A 175 -3.88 17.80 11.10
CA PHE A 175 -4.66 16.67 10.62
C PHE A 175 -5.38 15.95 11.77
N LEU A 176 -4.75 15.82 12.95
CA LEU A 176 -5.37 15.15 14.10
C LEU A 176 -6.61 15.87 14.64
N GLN A 177 -6.77 17.15 14.31
CA GLN A 177 -7.92 17.99 14.69
C GLN A 177 -9.01 18.04 13.59
N VAL A 178 -8.82 17.34 12.47
CA VAL A 178 -9.83 17.22 11.43
C VAL A 178 -10.94 16.30 11.93
N SER A 179 -12.21 16.70 11.78
CA SER A 179 -13.30 15.84 12.20
C SER A 179 -13.47 14.71 11.19
N THR A 180 -13.36 13.47 11.64
CA THR A 180 -13.54 12.26 10.81
C THR A 180 -15.00 12.09 10.33
N ARG A 181 -15.94 12.84 10.92
CA ARG A 181 -17.37 12.84 10.61
C ARG A 181 -17.83 14.10 9.88
N ASP A 182 -16.91 15.00 9.51
CA ASP A 182 -17.26 16.14 8.69
C ASP A 182 -17.82 15.64 7.35
N PRO A 183 -19.05 16.04 6.96
CA PRO A 183 -19.65 15.65 5.69
C PRO A 183 -18.74 15.93 4.48
N LYS A 184 -17.89 16.95 4.56
CA LYS A 184 -16.91 17.31 3.53
C LYS A 184 -15.94 16.18 3.21
N TYR A 185 -15.53 15.39 4.21
CA TYR A 185 -14.56 14.32 4.05
C TYR A 185 -15.20 12.93 4.04
N SER A 186 -16.54 12.87 3.98
CA SER A 186 -17.31 11.62 4.06
C SER A 186 -16.98 10.63 2.93
N ASN A 187 -16.56 11.12 1.77
CA ASN A 187 -16.22 10.31 0.59
C ASN A 187 -14.70 10.12 0.39
N VAL A 188 -13.87 10.55 1.35
CA VAL A 188 -12.42 10.36 1.26
C VAL A 188 -12.09 8.88 1.42
N THR A 189 -11.42 8.33 0.42
CA THR A 189 -11.09 6.89 0.34
C THR A 189 -9.59 6.63 0.44
N HIS A 190 -8.75 7.60 0.12
CA HIS A 190 -7.29 7.43 0.07
C HIS A 190 -6.61 8.44 0.99
N PHE A 191 -5.62 7.98 1.76
CA PHE A 191 -4.87 8.79 2.69
C PHE A 191 -3.37 8.62 2.45
N LEU A 192 -2.67 9.73 2.27
CA LEU A 192 -1.21 9.78 2.28
C LEU A 192 -0.76 10.38 3.61
N LEU A 193 0.01 9.60 4.37
CA LEU A 193 0.55 9.98 5.67
C LEU A 193 2.09 9.97 5.59
N ASP A 194 2.68 11.14 5.37
CA ASP A 194 4.13 11.38 5.42
C ASP A 194 4.47 12.34 6.58
N PRO A 195 4.25 11.92 7.83
CA PRO A 195 4.43 12.78 9.00
C PRO A 195 5.90 13.14 9.26
N SER A 196 6.11 14.10 10.16
CA SER A 196 7.44 14.42 10.68
C SER A 196 8.13 13.15 11.23
N CYS A 197 9.36 12.94 10.77
CA CYS A 197 10.24 11.84 11.12
C CYS A 197 11.59 12.38 11.60
N SER A 198 12.40 11.50 12.20
CA SER A 198 13.78 11.82 12.59
C SER A 198 14.68 12.31 11.44
N SER A 199 14.29 12.07 10.18
CA SER A 199 15.08 12.42 9.00
C SER A 199 16.45 11.76 8.93
N SER A 200 16.65 10.69 9.71
CA SER A 200 17.88 9.90 9.78
C SER A 200 18.30 9.29 8.45
N GLY A 201 17.34 8.98 7.57
CA GLY A 201 17.59 8.51 6.21
C GLY A 201 18.07 9.57 5.23
N MET A 202 17.88 10.86 5.56
CA MET A 202 18.37 11.99 4.75
C MET A 202 19.71 12.54 5.26
N THR A 203 19.84 12.71 6.57
CA THR A 203 21.01 13.37 7.18
C THR A 203 22.15 12.38 7.47
N ALA A 204 21.83 11.09 7.62
CA ALA A 204 22.72 10.08 8.19
C ALA A 204 23.27 10.45 9.57
N GLN A 205 22.62 11.39 10.27
CA GLN A 205 22.95 11.79 11.62
C GLN A 205 22.12 10.93 12.59
N PRO A 206 22.74 10.27 13.58
CA PRO A 206 21.99 9.55 14.60
C PRO A 206 21.19 10.55 15.44
N ILE A 207 20.03 10.11 15.91
CA ILE A 207 19.26 10.88 16.89
C ILE A 207 20.00 10.80 18.23
N SER A 208 20.27 11.95 18.84
CA SER A 208 21.00 12.02 20.11
C SER A 208 20.13 11.66 21.32
N ASP A 209 18.81 11.83 21.22
CA ASP A 209 17.85 11.64 22.31
C ASP A 209 16.77 10.59 21.95
N PRO A 210 16.74 9.44 22.62
CA PRO A 210 15.72 8.41 22.41
C PRO A 210 14.29 8.85 22.71
N SER A 211 14.07 9.82 23.61
CA SER A 211 12.72 10.26 23.97
C SER A 211 12.05 11.01 22.81
N SER A 212 12.81 11.83 22.09
CA SER A 212 12.39 12.47 20.84
C SER A 212 11.90 11.46 19.79
N LEU A 213 12.52 10.27 19.70
CA LEU A 213 12.12 9.22 18.75
C LEU A 213 10.75 8.61 19.12
N GLN A 214 10.52 8.37 20.40
CA GLN A 214 9.25 7.81 20.90
C GLN A 214 8.08 8.77 20.70
N GLU A 215 8.29 10.08 20.92
CA GLU A 215 7.27 11.10 20.67
C GLU A 215 6.89 11.19 19.19
N LEU A 216 7.88 11.11 18.30
CA LEU A 216 7.65 11.05 16.86
C LEU A 216 6.83 9.81 16.48
N ALA A 217 7.24 8.62 16.94
CA ALA A 217 6.52 7.38 16.68
C ALA A 217 5.07 7.41 17.21
N ALA A 218 4.85 7.97 18.40
CA ALA A 218 3.51 8.14 18.98
C ALA A 218 2.61 9.04 18.10
N ASN A 219 3.14 10.16 17.61
CA ASN A 219 2.43 11.06 16.70
C ASN A 219 2.13 10.39 15.35
N GLN A 220 3.08 9.61 14.82
CA GLN A 220 2.93 8.86 13.59
C GLN A 220 1.81 7.82 13.71
N LYS A 221 1.81 7.03 14.79
CA LYS A 221 0.72 6.10 15.13
C LYS A 221 -0.62 6.81 15.23
N ALA A 222 -0.69 7.93 15.94
CA ALA A 222 -1.91 8.71 16.10
C ALA A 222 -2.49 9.17 14.75
N ALA A 223 -1.64 9.61 13.82
CA ALA A 223 -2.06 10.02 12.49
C ALA A 223 -2.67 8.86 11.68
N ILE A 224 -2.05 7.68 11.73
CA ILE A 224 -2.57 6.49 11.03
C ILE A 224 -3.93 6.07 11.60
N LEU A 225 -4.04 5.98 12.93
CA LEU A 225 -5.30 5.63 13.59
C LEU A 225 -6.40 6.67 13.32
N HIS A 226 -6.03 7.95 13.25
CA HIS A 226 -6.97 9.01 12.90
C HIS A 226 -7.51 8.85 11.48
N ALA A 227 -6.66 8.54 10.49
CA ALA A 227 -7.08 8.23 9.13
C ALA A 227 -8.02 7.01 9.05
N MET A 228 -7.73 5.94 9.80
CA MET A 228 -8.55 4.72 9.82
C MET A 228 -10.00 4.96 10.32
N ARG A 229 -10.22 6.01 11.11
CA ARG A 229 -11.54 6.39 11.64
C ARG A 229 -12.43 7.11 10.63
N PHE A 230 -11.91 7.52 9.46
CA PHE A 230 -12.76 8.08 8.41
C PHE A 230 -13.65 6.98 7.81
N PRO A 231 -14.96 7.24 7.64
CA PRO A 231 -15.94 6.20 7.32
C PRO A 231 -15.67 5.52 5.97
N SER A 232 -15.21 6.28 4.98
CA SER A 232 -14.94 5.77 3.64
C SER A 232 -13.48 5.37 3.40
N CYS A 233 -12.59 5.49 4.40
CA CYS A 233 -11.16 5.24 4.22
C CYS A 233 -10.89 3.82 3.72
N GLN A 234 -10.35 3.66 2.52
CA GLN A 234 -10.04 2.36 1.92
C GLN A 234 -8.54 2.06 1.91
N ARG A 235 -7.70 3.06 1.64
CA ARG A 235 -6.25 2.88 1.45
C ARG A 235 -5.49 3.96 2.20
N ILE A 236 -4.44 3.56 2.92
CA ILE A 236 -3.55 4.47 3.64
C ILE A 236 -2.11 4.13 3.27
N ALA A 237 -1.41 5.06 2.62
CA ALA A 237 0.03 4.97 2.41
C ALA A 237 0.72 5.75 3.51
N TYR A 238 1.42 5.03 4.39
CA TYR A 238 2.25 5.60 5.44
C TYR A 238 3.71 5.58 5.00
N SER A 239 4.44 6.67 5.24
CA SER A 239 5.86 6.73 4.93
C SER A 239 6.67 7.57 5.89
N THR A 240 7.95 7.24 5.99
CA THR A 240 8.92 8.07 6.70
C THR A 240 10.25 8.15 5.95
N CYS A 241 10.98 9.20 6.28
CA CYS A 241 12.38 9.44 5.93
C CYS A 241 13.37 8.86 6.96
N SER A 242 12.94 7.88 7.76
CA SER A 242 13.69 7.31 8.88
C SER A 242 14.24 5.92 8.56
N ILE A 243 15.41 5.61 9.13
CA ILE A 243 15.96 4.24 9.12
C ILE A 243 15.58 3.43 10.36
N TYR A 244 15.03 4.06 11.40
CA TYR A 244 14.72 3.39 12.66
C TYR A 244 13.48 2.51 12.56
N GLU A 245 13.49 1.38 13.27
CA GLU A 245 12.36 0.46 13.34
C GLU A 245 11.20 1.05 14.15
N ASP A 246 11.53 1.85 15.18
CA ASP A 246 10.62 2.52 16.10
C ASP A 246 9.63 3.46 15.39
N GLU A 247 10.06 4.07 14.28
CA GLU A 247 9.24 4.94 13.42
C GLU A 247 8.67 4.20 12.21
N ASN A 248 8.90 2.89 12.06
CA ASN A 248 8.59 2.16 10.83
C ASN A 248 7.77 0.91 11.16
N GLU A 249 8.41 -0.26 11.19
CA GLU A 249 7.73 -1.54 11.42
C GLU A 249 7.00 -1.59 12.76
N GLN A 250 7.57 -1.01 13.83
CA GLN A 250 6.90 -0.99 15.13
C GLN A 250 5.65 -0.12 15.12
N VAL A 251 5.66 1.04 14.44
CA VAL A 251 4.43 1.84 14.26
C VAL A 251 3.38 1.04 13.53
N VAL A 252 3.76 0.37 12.43
CA VAL A 252 2.83 -0.45 11.63
C VAL A 252 2.22 -1.58 12.46
N GLN A 253 3.06 -2.35 13.17
CA GLN A 253 2.60 -3.43 14.03
C GLN A 253 1.64 -2.91 15.11
N GLN A 254 2.06 -1.87 15.84
CA GLN A 254 1.25 -1.29 16.90
C GLN A 254 -0.07 -0.69 16.43
N VAL A 255 -0.15 -0.24 15.17
CA VAL A 255 -1.40 0.21 14.55
C VAL A 255 -2.31 -0.99 14.29
N LEU A 256 -1.80 -2.07 13.68
CA LEU A 256 -2.58 -3.26 13.35
C LEU A 256 -3.16 -3.95 14.60
N ASP A 257 -2.45 -3.87 15.73
CA ASP A 257 -2.91 -4.43 17.01
C ASP A 257 -4.05 -3.64 17.67
N THR A 258 -4.36 -2.42 17.18
CA THR A 258 -5.45 -1.60 17.73
C THR A 258 -6.84 -2.06 17.26
N LYS A 259 -7.89 -1.55 17.90
CA LYS A 259 -9.28 -1.80 17.50
C LYS A 259 -9.53 -1.33 16.06
N GLU A 260 -9.06 -0.15 15.70
CA GLU A 260 -9.20 0.40 14.35
C GLU A 260 -8.38 -0.38 13.32
N GLY A 261 -7.15 -0.74 13.67
CA GLY A 261 -6.23 -1.48 12.81
C GLY A 261 -6.73 -2.86 12.40
N LYS A 262 -7.52 -3.53 13.24
CA LYS A 262 -8.15 -4.83 12.94
C LYS A 262 -9.05 -4.85 11.70
N HIS A 263 -9.51 -3.68 11.23
CA HIS A 263 -10.29 -3.56 10.00
C HIS A 263 -9.43 -3.37 8.75
N PHE A 264 -8.11 -3.36 8.90
CA PHE A 264 -7.15 -3.12 7.83
C PHE A 264 -6.14 -4.26 7.73
N LEU A 265 -5.66 -4.48 6.51
CA LEU A 265 -4.60 -5.42 6.19
C LEU A 265 -3.42 -4.67 5.60
N LEU A 266 -2.22 -5.25 5.73
CA LEU A 266 -1.05 -4.75 5.04
C LEU A 266 -1.02 -5.33 3.61
N GLU A 267 -1.16 -4.47 2.60
CA GLU A 267 -0.94 -4.84 1.21
C GLU A 267 0.56 -4.77 0.87
N GLU A 268 0.98 -5.58 -0.10
CA GLU A 268 2.34 -5.52 -0.61
C GLU A 268 2.61 -4.17 -1.28
N ALA A 269 3.29 -3.28 -0.54
CA ALA A 269 3.68 -1.98 -1.06
C ALA A 269 4.72 -2.14 -2.16
N LEU A 270 4.47 -1.55 -3.32
CA LEU A 270 5.36 -1.56 -4.50
C LEU A 270 5.95 -2.97 -4.78
N PRO A 271 5.14 -3.94 -5.26
CA PRO A 271 5.59 -5.33 -5.42
C PRO A 271 6.86 -5.50 -6.27
N TRP A 272 7.14 -4.54 -7.15
CA TRP A 272 8.34 -4.50 -8.00
C TRP A 272 9.61 -4.02 -7.28
N TRP A 273 9.51 -3.48 -6.06
CA TRP A 273 10.66 -2.98 -5.32
C TRP A 273 11.27 -4.07 -4.44
N PRO A 274 12.55 -4.42 -4.65
CA PRO A 274 13.14 -5.62 -4.03
C PRO A 274 13.47 -5.47 -2.54
N ARG A 275 13.78 -4.26 -2.05
CA ARG A 275 14.15 -4.08 -0.62
C ARG A 275 12.90 -3.91 0.24
N ARG A 276 12.70 -4.85 1.16
CA ARG A 276 11.51 -4.95 2.01
C ARG A 276 11.74 -4.45 3.43
N GLY A 277 10.66 -4.36 4.20
CA GLY A 277 10.73 -4.12 5.65
C GLY A 277 11.55 -5.19 6.38
N LEU A 278 11.96 -4.86 7.59
CA LEU A 278 12.78 -5.74 8.42
C LEU A 278 12.01 -7.01 8.80
N LYS A 279 12.69 -8.16 8.76
CA LYS A 279 12.09 -9.43 9.19
C LYS A 279 12.09 -9.47 10.72
N LEU A 280 10.98 -9.08 11.32
CA LEU A 280 10.80 -9.14 12.76
C LEU A 280 10.16 -10.48 13.16
N PRO A 281 10.72 -11.23 14.13
CA PRO A 281 10.17 -12.51 14.56
C PRO A 281 8.69 -12.43 14.98
N HIS A 282 8.30 -11.32 15.61
CA HIS A 282 6.95 -11.08 16.10
C HIS A 282 6.04 -10.36 15.09
N PHE A 283 6.58 -9.96 13.94
CA PHE A 283 5.80 -9.29 12.88
C PHE A 283 6.29 -9.70 11.47
N PRO A 284 6.00 -10.95 11.04
CA PRO A 284 6.43 -11.45 9.73
C PRO A 284 5.88 -10.62 8.55
N GLU A 285 4.72 -10.00 8.72
CA GLU A 285 4.08 -9.18 7.68
C GLU A 285 4.86 -7.91 7.35
N ALA A 286 5.85 -7.50 8.16
CA ALA A 286 6.75 -6.39 7.85
C ALA A 286 7.43 -6.52 6.47
N VAL A 287 7.59 -7.74 5.95
CA VAL A 287 8.09 -7.98 4.58
C VAL A 287 7.21 -7.38 3.50
N ARG A 288 5.94 -7.04 3.80
CA ARG A 288 5.02 -6.35 2.88
C ARG A 288 5.31 -4.85 2.78
N CYS A 289 6.01 -4.27 3.75
CA CYS A 289 6.53 -2.91 3.68
C CYS A 289 7.73 -2.80 2.74
N VAL A 290 8.08 -1.56 2.39
CA VAL A 290 9.25 -1.21 1.57
C VAL A 290 10.23 -0.42 2.40
N ARG A 291 11.52 -0.73 2.24
CA ARG A 291 12.62 0.12 2.68
C ARG A 291 13.48 0.52 1.50
N SER A 292 14.17 1.64 1.63
CA SER A 292 15.24 2.04 0.71
C SER A 292 16.37 2.72 1.46
N ASN A 293 17.57 2.73 0.90
CA ASN A 293 18.75 3.38 1.48
C ASN A 293 19.73 3.89 0.40
N TRP A 294 20.89 4.38 0.82
CA TRP A 294 21.92 4.93 -0.06
C TRP A 294 22.54 3.91 -1.02
N GLU A 295 22.56 2.62 -0.67
CA GLU A 295 23.02 1.54 -1.57
C GLU A 295 22.05 1.36 -2.75
N ASP A 296 20.77 1.66 -2.52
CA ASP A 296 19.72 1.64 -3.53
C ASP A 296 19.72 2.89 -4.41
N ARG A 297 20.72 3.77 -4.21
CA ARG A 297 20.82 5.09 -4.86
C ARG A 297 19.61 5.97 -4.57
N THR A 298 19.04 5.83 -3.38
CA THR A 298 17.99 6.70 -2.83
C THR A 298 18.40 7.22 -1.45
N ILE A 299 17.57 8.05 -0.85
CA ILE A 299 17.65 8.33 0.59
C ILE A 299 17.14 7.12 1.38
N GLY A 300 17.44 7.09 2.69
CA GLY A 300 16.77 6.21 3.63
C GLY A 300 15.27 6.52 3.70
N PHE A 301 14.43 5.52 3.41
CA PHE A 301 12.98 5.73 3.33
C PHE A 301 12.21 4.45 3.64
N PHE A 302 10.98 4.60 4.15
CA PHE A 302 10.07 3.51 4.48
C PHE A 302 8.66 3.78 3.93
N VAL A 303 7.98 2.73 3.47
CA VAL A 303 6.57 2.80 3.04
C VAL A 303 5.79 1.57 3.50
N ALA A 304 4.61 1.78 4.07
CA ALA A 304 3.60 0.76 4.36
C ALA A 304 2.27 1.13 3.71
N LEU A 305 1.50 0.13 3.29
CA LEU A 305 0.21 0.33 2.62
C LEU A 305 -0.88 -0.46 3.34
N PHE A 306 -1.76 0.24 4.04
CA PHE A 306 -2.92 -0.35 4.69
C PHE A 306 -4.12 -0.32 3.74
N VAL A 307 -4.87 -1.42 3.69
CA VAL A 307 -6.13 -1.53 2.93
C VAL A 307 -7.27 -2.03 3.81
N ARG A 308 -8.44 -1.39 3.72
CA ARG A 308 -9.63 -1.80 4.49
C ARG A 308 -10.11 -3.17 4.01
N ALA A 309 -10.37 -4.08 4.95
CA ALA A 309 -10.78 -5.45 4.66
C ALA A 309 -12.19 -5.55 4.03
N GLU A 310 -13.09 -4.60 4.30
CA GLU A 310 -14.53 -4.70 3.99
C GLU A 310 -14.91 -4.58 2.50
N LYS A 311 -14.03 -4.05 1.61
CA LYS A 311 -14.34 -3.90 0.17
C LYS A 311 -13.70 -4.95 -0.76
N LEU A 312 -13.12 -6.01 -0.20
CA LEU A 312 -12.59 -7.12 -0.99
C LEU A 312 -13.68 -7.97 -1.67
N PHE A 313 -14.95 -7.76 -1.33
CA PHE A 313 -16.11 -8.46 -1.90
C PHE A 313 -16.72 -7.76 -3.13
N ASP A 314 -16.54 -6.45 -3.32
CA ASP A 314 -17.21 -5.68 -4.39
C ASP A 314 -16.48 -5.73 -5.75
N THR A 315 -15.21 -6.12 -5.78
CA THR A 315 -14.37 -6.17 -7.00
C THR A 315 -13.96 -7.59 -7.40
N PHE A 316 -14.67 -8.58 -6.85
CA PHE A 316 -14.41 -10.01 -7.02
C PHE A 316 -14.32 -10.41 -8.51
N LYS A 317 -13.09 -10.72 -8.93
CA LYS A 317 -12.78 -11.44 -10.16
C LYS A 317 -11.83 -12.59 -9.77
N PRO A 318 -12.22 -13.86 -10.01
CA PRO A 318 -11.48 -15.00 -9.49
C PRO A 318 -10.11 -15.10 -10.17
N GLY A 319 -9.07 -14.85 -9.38
CA GLY A 319 -7.67 -14.97 -9.82
C GLY A 319 -6.62 -14.98 -8.71
N GLY A 320 -6.97 -14.65 -7.45
CA GLY A 320 -6.00 -14.58 -6.34
C GLY A 320 -6.58 -14.73 -4.93
N GLU A 321 -7.72 -15.42 -4.79
CA GLU A 321 -8.61 -15.35 -3.62
C GLU A 321 -8.32 -16.31 -2.46
N SER A 322 -7.38 -17.26 -2.58
CA SER A 322 -7.19 -18.26 -1.51
C SER A 322 -6.75 -17.63 -0.19
N GLN A 323 -5.85 -16.63 -0.21
CA GLN A 323 -5.26 -16.10 1.03
C GLN A 323 -6.23 -15.23 1.84
N VAL A 324 -7.09 -14.46 1.20
CA VAL A 324 -8.03 -13.57 1.92
C VAL A 324 -9.23 -14.35 2.45
N ILE A 325 -9.75 -15.28 1.66
CA ILE A 325 -10.81 -16.20 2.13
C ILE A 325 -10.28 -17.00 3.31
N ASN A 326 -9.06 -17.53 3.24
CA ASN A 326 -8.42 -18.19 4.37
C ASN A 326 -8.36 -17.29 5.61
N ARG A 327 -7.89 -16.04 5.49
CA ARG A 327 -7.72 -15.18 6.67
C ARG A 327 -9.06 -14.75 7.30
N ILE A 328 -10.09 -14.50 6.50
CA ILE A 328 -11.43 -14.17 7.00
C ILE A 328 -12.03 -15.39 7.71
N LEU A 329 -11.87 -16.58 7.13
CA LEU A 329 -12.37 -17.81 7.74
C LEU A 329 -11.59 -18.16 9.01
N GLU A 330 -10.28 -17.90 9.07
CA GLU A 330 -9.46 -18.05 10.29
C GLU A 330 -10.00 -17.17 11.41
N LEU A 331 -10.23 -15.88 11.15
CA LEU A 331 -10.77 -14.95 12.15
C LEU A 331 -12.19 -15.32 12.59
N PHE A 332 -13.03 -15.77 11.64
CA PHE A 332 -14.35 -16.29 11.95
C PHE A 332 -14.27 -17.53 12.85
N ALA A 333 -13.39 -18.47 12.52
CA ALA A 333 -13.22 -19.71 13.26
C ALA A 333 -12.76 -19.46 14.70
N ASP A 334 -11.79 -18.56 14.90
CA ASP A 334 -11.32 -18.15 16.22
C ASP A 334 -12.44 -17.50 17.04
N ALA A 335 -13.16 -16.54 16.46
CA ALA A 335 -14.24 -15.84 17.12
C ALA A 335 -15.40 -16.79 17.50
N TYR A 336 -15.79 -17.66 16.58
CA TYR A 336 -16.85 -18.64 16.77
C TYR A 336 -16.47 -19.67 17.84
N PHE A 337 -15.25 -20.22 17.79
CA PHE A 337 -14.77 -21.17 18.79
C PHE A 337 -14.69 -20.55 20.19
N LEU A 338 -14.20 -19.32 20.31
CA LEU A 338 -14.16 -18.59 21.58
C LEU A 338 -15.57 -18.30 22.13
N GLN A 339 -16.52 -17.99 21.27
CA GLN A 339 -17.92 -17.79 21.68
C GLN A 339 -18.57 -19.13 22.09
N TRP A 340 -18.31 -20.20 21.34
CA TRP A 340 -18.82 -21.54 21.61
C TRP A 340 -18.26 -22.11 22.93
N SER A 341 -16.95 -22.04 23.12
CA SER A 341 -16.27 -22.57 24.32
C SER A 341 -16.77 -21.94 25.62
N LYS A 342 -17.19 -20.66 25.57
CA LYS A 342 -17.79 -19.94 26.70
C LYS A 342 -19.26 -20.32 26.96
N ASN A 343 -19.97 -20.82 25.95
CA ASN A 343 -21.41 -21.07 26.00
C ASN A 343 -21.79 -22.56 25.97
N LYS A 344 -20.80 -23.47 25.90
CA LYS A 344 -21.02 -24.93 25.77
C LYS A 344 -21.92 -25.53 26.86
N GLU A 345 -21.97 -24.91 28.05
CA GLU A 345 -22.81 -25.36 29.17
C GLU A 345 -24.28 -24.91 29.07
N LYS A 346 -24.63 -23.96 28.19
CA LYS A 346 -25.96 -23.31 28.17
C LYS A 346 -26.85 -23.66 26.99
N SER A 347 -26.34 -24.35 25.98
CA SER A 347 -27.14 -24.96 24.93
C SER A 347 -26.35 -26.10 24.30
N VAL A 348 -27.06 -27.17 23.93
CA VAL A 348 -26.51 -28.25 23.09
C VAL A 348 -26.60 -27.78 21.65
N PRO A 349 -25.50 -27.44 20.96
CA PRO A 349 -25.41 -27.79 19.57
C PRO A 349 -24.99 -29.27 19.53
N GLU A 350 -25.65 -30.08 18.71
CA GLU A 350 -25.28 -31.48 18.42
C GLU A 350 -23.85 -31.62 17.86
N THR A 351 -23.19 -30.50 17.57
CA THR A 351 -21.84 -30.39 17.02
C THR A 351 -20.92 -29.69 18.03
N ALA A 352 -20.13 -30.46 18.78
CA ALA A 352 -19.04 -29.91 19.57
C ALA A 352 -17.79 -29.79 18.68
N TYR A 353 -17.17 -28.61 18.64
CA TYR A 353 -15.87 -28.43 17.98
C TYR A 353 -14.76 -28.51 19.03
N ALA A 354 -13.75 -29.35 18.86
CA ALA A 354 -12.67 -29.44 19.85
C ALA A 354 -11.60 -28.33 19.70
N ALA A 355 -11.46 -27.72 18.53
CA ALA A 355 -10.52 -26.62 18.26
C ALA A 355 -11.06 -25.60 17.23
N ALA A 356 -10.45 -24.41 17.18
CA ALA A 356 -10.74 -23.40 16.16
C ALA A 356 -10.39 -23.90 14.74
N ASP A 357 -9.30 -24.68 14.60
CA ASP A 357 -8.91 -25.30 13.33
C ASP A 357 -10.01 -26.24 12.80
N SER A 358 -10.73 -26.95 13.68
CA SER A 358 -11.85 -27.80 13.30
C SER A 358 -13.03 -26.98 12.75
N VAL A 359 -13.27 -25.78 13.30
CA VAL A 359 -14.28 -24.83 12.80
C VAL A 359 -13.88 -24.32 11.41
N LEU A 360 -12.62 -23.94 11.24
CA LEU A 360 -12.07 -23.46 9.98
C LEU A 360 -12.20 -24.51 8.86
N ALA A 361 -11.72 -25.73 9.12
CA ALA A 361 -11.78 -26.83 8.16
C ALA A 361 -13.21 -27.24 7.79
N THR A 362 -14.13 -27.20 8.76
CA THR A 362 -15.55 -27.47 8.52
C THR A 362 -16.19 -26.35 7.69
N ALA A 363 -15.87 -25.08 7.96
CA ALA A 363 -16.35 -23.94 7.18
C ALA A 363 -15.93 -24.02 5.71
N PHE A 364 -14.67 -24.39 5.44
CA PHE A 364 -14.20 -24.67 4.07
C PHE A 364 -15.01 -25.78 3.40
N SER A 365 -15.26 -26.87 4.12
CA SER A 365 -16.02 -28.01 3.59
C SER A 365 -17.45 -27.62 3.23
N LEU A 366 -18.10 -26.77 4.03
CA LEU A 366 -19.45 -26.25 3.76
C LEU A 366 -19.49 -25.33 2.55
N ILE A 367 -18.48 -24.45 2.38
CA ILE A 367 -18.37 -23.58 1.20
C ILE A 367 -18.21 -24.42 -0.07
N MET A 368 -17.38 -25.46 -0.03
CA MET A 368 -17.17 -26.38 -1.13
C MET A 368 -18.43 -27.18 -1.46
N LEU A 369 -19.16 -27.65 -0.44
CA LEU A 369 -20.46 -28.30 -0.60
C LEU A 369 -21.47 -27.37 -1.28
N ASN A 370 -21.63 -26.15 -0.77
CA ASN A 370 -22.58 -25.18 -1.32
C ASN A 370 -22.23 -24.79 -2.76
N THR A 371 -20.95 -24.63 -3.07
CA THR A 371 -20.47 -24.33 -4.43
C THR A 371 -20.73 -25.52 -5.37
N SER A 372 -20.51 -26.75 -4.91
CA SER A 372 -20.83 -27.96 -5.67
C SER A 372 -22.33 -28.07 -5.97
N LEU A 373 -23.20 -27.73 -5.00
CA LEU A 373 -24.66 -27.75 -5.18
C LEU A 373 -25.11 -26.66 -6.16
N HIS A 374 -24.56 -25.46 -6.08
CA HIS A 374 -24.88 -24.33 -6.97
C HIS A 374 -24.47 -24.57 -8.41
N VAL A 375 -23.32 -25.19 -8.62
CA VAL A 375 -22.87 -25.58 -9.97
C VAL A 375 -23.78 -26.68 -10.54
N ALA A 376 -24.25 -27.61 -9.70
CA ALA A 376 -25.18 -28.66 -10.13
C ALA A 376 -26.56 -28.09 -10.48
N SER A 377 -27.10 -27.15 -9.70
CA SER A 377 -28.40 -26.51 -9.95
C SER A 377 -28.39 -25.68 -11.24
N LYS A 378 -27.31 -24.94 -11.53
CA LYS A 378 -27.15 -24.19 -12.79
C LYS A 378 -26.98 -25.05 -14.04
N LYS A 379 -26.56 -26.31 -13.90
CA LYS A 379 -26.39 -27.27 -15.02
C LYS A 379 -27.62 -28.14 -15.27
N ALA A 380 -28.70 -27.98 -14.49
CA ALA A 380 -29.96 -28.70 -14.69
C ALA A 380 -30.51 -28.42 -16.10
N GLY A 381 -30.29 -29.37 -17.02
CA GLY A 381 -30.63 -29.27 -18.45
C GLY A 381 -29.53 -29.74 -19.41
N LYS A 382 -28.27 -29.87 -18.98
CA LYS A 382 -27.16 -30.42 -19.79
C LYS A 382 -26.28 -31.36 -18.96
N SER A 383 -26.70 -32.64 -18.89
CA SER A 383 -26.04 -33.79 -18.25
C SER A 383 -25.75 -33.65 -16.74
N PRO A 384 -26.04 -34.66 -15.90
CA PRO A 384 -25.85 -34.57 -14.46
C PRO A 384 -24.36 -34.65 -14.12
N SER A 385 -23.69 -33.53 -13.85
CA SER A 385 -22.50 -33.61 -13.00
C SER A 385 -22.99 -33.84 -11.58
N ALA A 386 -22.75 -35.05 -11.05
CA ALA A 386 -23.29 -35.53 -9.78
C ALA A 386 -23.00 -34.53 -8.65
N SER A 387 -24.06 -34.05 -7.99
CA SER A 387 -23.94 -33.32 -6.73
C SER A 387 -23.28 -34.23 -5.69
N MET A 388 -22.34 -33.70 -4.92
CA MET A 388 -21.71 -34.43 -3.81
C MET A 388 -22.77 -35.03 -2.88
N THR A 389 -22.66 -36.34 -2.64
CA THR A 389 -23.53 -37.08 -1.73
C THR A 389 -23.18 -36.79 -0.27
N ALA A 390 -24.09 -37.08 0.65
CA ALA A 390 -23.83 -36.94 2.09
C ALA A 390 -22.63 -37.79 2.55
N THR A 391 -22.49 -39.00 1.98
CA THR A 391 -21.37 -39.90 2.28
C THR A 391 -20.04 -39.32 1.80
N GLU A 392 -19.98 -38.85 0.55
CA GLU A 392 -18.78 -38.21 0.00
C GLU A 392 -18.40 -36.93 0.76
N PHE A 393 -19.38 -36.12 1.17
CA PHE A 393 -19.13 -34.93 1.98
C PHE A 393 -18.47 -35.28 3.32
N VAL A 394 -19.00 -36.29 4.02
CA VAL A 394 -18.43 -36.77 5.29
C VAL A 394 -17.02 -37.32 5.05
N GLU A 395 -16.82 -38.19 4.06
CA GLU A 395 -15.51 -38.79 3.76
C GLU A 395 -14.46 -37.75 3.37
N ASN A 396 -14.83 -36.73 2.59
CA ASN A 396 -13.92 -35.66 2.21
C ASN A 396 -13.54 -34.78 3.41
N THR A 397 -14.51 -34.43 4.26
CA THR A 397 -14.27 -33.62 5.46
C THR A 397 -13.39 -34.37 6.46
N ARG A 398 -13.54 -35.71 6.53
CA ARG A 398 -12.73 -36.60 7.39
C ARG A 398 -11.25 -36.67 7.04
N ARG A 399 -10.85 -36.21 5.84
CA ARG A 399 -9.43 -36.08 5.47
C ARG A 399 -8.74 -34.90 6.16
N VAL A 400 -9.52 -34.00 6.76
CA VAL A 400 -9.04 -32.75 7.37
C VAL A 400 -9.38 -32.68 8.86
N VAL A 401 -10.51 -33.27 9.29
CA VAL A 401 -11.00 -33.21 10.67
C VAL A 401 -11.37 -34.59 11.21
N SER A 402 -10.91 -34.91 12.42
CA SER A 402 -11.14 -36.22 13.07
C SER A 402 -12.57 -36.41 13.57
N GLU A 403 -12.94 -37.66 13.87
CA GLU A 403 -14.26 -38.02 14.43
C GLU A 403 -14.43 -37.47 15.86
N GLU A 404 -13.36 -37.40 16.65
CA GLU A 404 -13.40 -36.82 18.00
C GLU A 404 -13.62 -35.30 17.99
N GLU A 405 -13.14 -34.61 16.94
CA GLU A 405 -13.22 -33.16 16.82
C GLU A 405 -14.56 -32.67 16.29
N VAL A 406 -15.17 -33.40 15.35
CA VAL A 406 -16.50 -33.12 14.78
C VAL A 406 -17.19 -34.45 14.48
N PRO A 407 -18.30 -34.82 15.13
CA PRO A 407 -18.96 -36.11 14.92
C PRO A 407 -19.55 -36.30 13.51
N ALA A 408 -19.70 -37.54 13.03
CA ALA A 408 -20.24 -37.79 11.68
C ALA A 408 -21.73 -37.41 11.58
N VAL A 409 -22.46 -37.54 12.68
CA VAL A 409 -23.87 -37.13 12.79
C VAL A 409 -24.00 -35.62 12.55
N ALA A 410 -23.11 -34.84 13.14
CA ALA A 410 -22.98 -33.40 12.97
C ALA A 410 -22.76 -33.01 11.49
N LEU A 411 -21.80 -33.67 10.82
CA LEU A 411 -21.53 -33.42 9.40
C LEU A 411 -22.74 -33.77 8.49
N ARG A 412 -23.46 -34.86 8.79
CA ARG A 412 -24.67 -35.23 8.05
C ARG A 412 -25.80 -34.22 8.25
N GLN A 413 -25.92 -33.67 9.45
CA GLN A 413 -26.89 -32.62 9.74
C GLN A 413 -26.56 -31.34 8.94
N PHE A 414 -25.29 -30.90 8.95
CA PHE A 414 -24.87 -29.75 8.14
C PHE A 414 -25.14 -29.95 6.64
N TYR A 415 -24.88 -31.15 6.12
CA TYR A 415 -25.21 -31.49 4.73
C TYR A 415 -26.71 -31.31 4.45
N ALA A 416 -27.57 -31.81 5.35
CA ALA A 416 -29.03 -31.70 5.20
C ALA A 416 -29.49 -30.24 5.26
N ASP A 417 -28.92 -29.43 6.15
CA ASP A 417 -29.26 -28.02 6.33
C ASP A 417 -28.86 -27.18 5.11
N VAL A 418 -27.63 -27.35 4.62
CA VAL A 418 -27.16 -26.67 3.39
C VAL A 418 -27.97 -27.10 2.17
N LYS A 419 -28.38 -28.37 2.09
CA LYS A 419 -29.23 -28.86 0.98
C LYS A 419 -30.67 -28.31 1.07
N LYS A 420 -31.18 -28.06 2.27
CA LYS A 420 -32.53 -27.52 2.50
C LYS A 420 -32.59 -26.00 2.25
N ALA A 421 -31.52 -25.29 2.60
CA ALA A 421 -31.39 -23.85 2.45
C ALA A 421 -30.05 -23.51 1.78
N GLU A 422 -29.95 -23.83 0.49
CA GLU A 422 -28.77 -23.50 -0.31
C GLU A 422 -28.52 -21.99 -0.23
N ILE A 423 -27.26 -21.59 0.03
CA ILE A 423 -26.91 -20.18 0.15
C ILE A 423 -26.97 -19.58 -1.25
N SER A 424 -28.09 -18.93 -1.55
CA SER A 424 -28.31 -18.14 -2.75
C SER A 424 -27.62 -16.78 -2.60
N MET A 425 -26.66 -16.48 -3.48
CA MET A 425 -26.20 -15.10 -3.63
C MET A 425 -27.33 -14.29 -4.27
N GLN A 426 -28.02 -13.48 -3.47
CA GLN A 426 -28.92 -12.44 -4.00
C GLN A 426 -28.04 -11.42 -4.76
N PRO A 427 -28.43 -11.02 -5.98
CA PRO A 427 -27.64 -10.16 -6.84
C PRO A 427 -27.41 -8.76 -6.27
#